data_AF-A0A3N9NII0-F1
#
_entry.id   AF-A0A3N9NII0-F1
#
_cell.length_a   1.000
_cell.length_b   1.000
_cell.length_c   1.000
_cell.angle_alpha   90.00
_cell.angle_beta   90.00
_cell.angle_gamma   90.00
#
_symmetry.space_group_name_H-M   'P 1'
#
loop_
_entity.id
_entity.type
_entity.pdbx_description
1 polymer ?
#
loop_
_entity_poly.entity_id
_entity_poly.type
_entity_poly.pdbx_seq_one_letter_code
_entity_poly.pdbx_strand_id
1 'polypeptide(L)'
;MDQLALVAHKKEIDAMRQALEAERQVIYDEFWLKRDPTPNTSRNELKDEFFKRIDFSNRNFTEIASGRSGWQTDRGKIYIVYGAPDNVDRRDSEMNLPAAEVWHYNRLNRKYFFADREGDGIFRLIKVE
;
A
#
# COMPACT_ATOMS: atom_id res chain seq x y z
N MET A 1 3.62 12.89 -2.45
CA MET A 1 4.80 12.61 -1.61
C MET A 1 4.51 11.60 -0.52
N ASP A 2 3.41 11.74 0.23
CA ASP A 2 3.14 10.85 1.37
C ASP A 2 3.00 9.37 1.00
N GLN A 3 2.54 9.08 -0.21
CA GLN A 3 2.48 7.71 -0.75
C GLN A 3 3.87 7.06 -0.85
N LEU A 4 4.93 7.83 -1.18
CA LEU A 4 6.29 7.30 -1.29
C LEU A 4 6.80 6.77 0.05
N ALA A 5 6.29 7.28 1.17
CA ALA A 5 6.69 6.81 2.51
C ALA A 5 6.31 5.33 2.75
N LEU A 6 5.49 4.73 1.89
CA LEU A 6 5.18 3.30 1.93
C LEU A 6 6.33 2.42 1.42
N VAL A 7 7.21 2.97 0.58
CA VAL A 7 8.30 2.24 -0.10
C VAL A 7 9.68 2.90 0.04
N ALA A 8 9.75 4.09 0.64
CA ALA A 8 10.98 4.85 0.87
C ALA A 8 11.37 4.85 2.35
N HIS A 9 12.66 5.01 2.63
CA HIS A 9 13.13 5.21 3.99
C HIS A 9 12.76 6.60 4.50
N LYS A 10 12.56 6.73 5.82
CA LYS A 10 12.24 8.01 6.46
C LYS A 10 13.18 9.15 6.05
N LYS A 11 14.50 8.89 6.01
CA LYS A 11 15.51 9.87 5.62
C LYS A 11 15.31 10.40 4.20
N GLU A 12 14.90 9.55 3.25
CA GLU A 12 14.65 9.95 1.86
C GLU A 12 13.42 10.85 1.76
N ILE A 13 12.36 10.50 2.50
CA ILE A 13 11.13 11.32 2.58
C ILE A 13 11.39 12.67 3.22
N ASP A 14 12.15 12.70 4.33
CA ASP A 14 12.48 13.93 5.02
C ASP A 14 13.32 14.85 4.12
N ALA A 15 14.29 14.29 3.39
CA ALA A 15 15.06 15.05 2.40
C ALA A 15 14.17 15.66 1.31
N MET A 16 13.24 14.89 0.74
CA MET A 16 12.31 15.41 -0.28
C MET A 16 11.36 16.48 0.24
N ARG A 17 10.91 16.36 1.51
CA ARG A 17 10.02 17.33 2.16
C ARG A 17 10.72 18.65 2.47
N GLN A 18 11.99 18.59 2.86
CA GLN A 18 12.80 19.75 3.22
C GLN A 18 13.43 20.46 2.02
N ALA A 19 13.56 19.76 0.88
CA ALA A 19 14.10 20.33 -0.35
C ALA A 19 13.22 21.45 -0.92
N LEU A 20 13.88 22.42 -1.56
CA LEU A 20 13.25 23.44 -2.37
C LEU A 20 12.48 22.80 -3.53
N GLU A 21 11.45 23.49 -4.04
CA GLU A 21 10.58 22.94 -5.09
C GLU A 21 11.38 22.49 -6.33
N ALA A 22 12.35 23.29 -6.76
CA ALA A 22 13.22 22.97 -7.90
C ALA A 22 14.11 21.73 -7.67
N GLU A 23 14.53 21.48 -6.43
CA GLU A 23 15.39 20.35 -6.07
C GLU A 23 14.58 19.08 -5.79
N ARG A 24 13.33 19.24 -5.34
CA ARG A 24 12.44 18.14 -5.00
C ARG A 24 12.20 17.21 -6.19
N GLN A 25 12.03 17.77 -7.39
CA GLN A 25 11.84 16.98 -8.60
C GLN A 25 13.09 16.15 -8.92
N VAL A 26 14.27 16.72 -8.76
CA VAL A 26 15.55 16.01 -8.97
C VAL A 26 15.68 14.84 -7.99
N ILE A 27 15.41 15.07 -6.70
CA ILE A 27 15.48 14.01 -5.67
C ILE A 27 14.44 12.91 -5.96
N TYR A 28 13.24 13.29 -6.42
CA TYR A 28 12.20 12.34 -6.81
C TYR A 28 12.60 11.47 -8.02
N ASP A 29 13.18 12.09 -9.05
CA ASP A 29 13.62 11.37 -10.24
C ASP A 29 14.80 10.45 -9.91
N GLU A 30 15.78 10.92 -9.13
CA GLU A 30 16.87 10.09 -8.62
C GLU A 30 16.38 8.91 -7.78
N PHE A 31 15.36 9.11 -6.94
CA PHE A 31 14.81 8.08 -6.08
C PHE A 31 14.31 6.88 -6.90
N TRP A 32 13.59 7.15 -7.99
CA TRP A 32 13.10 6.10 -8.88
C TRP A 32 14.20 5.56 -9.77
N LEU A 33 15.07 6.41 -10.33
CA LEU A 33 16.19 5.98 -11.17
C LEU A 33 17.09 4.95 -10.46
N LYS A 34 17.40 5.17 -9.18
CA LYS A 34 18.19 4.24 -8.35
C LYS A 34 17.49 2.90 -8.11
N ARG A 35 16.18 2.82 -8.34
CA ARG A 35 15.33 1.64 -8.12
C ARG A 35 14.76 1.07 -9.42
N ASP A 36 15.30 1.50 -10.56
CA ASP A 36 14.91 0.97 -11.85
C ASP A 36 15.46 -0.47 -12.03
N PRO A 37 14.58 -1.49 -12.11
CA PRO A 37 15.03 -2.86 -12.33
C PRO A 37 15.55 -3.08 -13.76
N THR A 38 15.19 -2.20 -14.70
CA THR A 38 15.49 -2.35 -16.13
C THR A 38 15.96 -1.00 -16.71
N PRO A 39 17.12 -0.47 -16.29
CA PRO A 39 17.59 0.88 -16.65
C PRO A 39 17.86 1.10 -18.15
N ASN A 40 17.82 0.04 -18.96
CA ASN A 40 17.96 0.11 -20.42
C ASN A 40 16.63 0.39 -21.14
N THR A 41 15.52 0.51 -20.42
CA THR A 41 14.21 0.90 -20.96
C THR A 41 13.91 2.37 -20.66
N SER A 42 13.01 2.98 -21.43
CA SER A 42 12.54 4.34 -21.18
C SER A 42 11.55 4.44 -20.01
N ARG A 43 11.14 3.29 -19.46
CA ARG A 43 10.19 3.18 -18.35
C ARG A 43 10.88 2.56 -17.15
N ASN A 44 10.36 2.93 -15.97
CA ASN A 44 10.72 2.34 -14.70
C ASN A 44 9.53 1.51 -14.21
N GLU A 45 9.63 0.20 -14.35
CA GLU A 45 8.57 -0.77 -14.12
C GLU A 45 8.17 -0.79 -12.65
N LEU A 46 9.11 -0.55 -11.75
CA LEU A 46 8.87 -0.53 -10.32
C LEU A 46 8.06 0.72 -9.90
N LYS A 47 8.35 1.89 -10.52
CA LYS A 47 7.55 3.10 -10.39
C LYS A 47 6.14 2.90 -10.93
N ASP A 48 6.02 2.32 -12.12
CA ASP A 48 4.73 2.10 -12.78
C ASP A 48 3.84 1.15 -11.96
N GLU A 49 4.41 0.04 -11.49
CA GLU A 49 3.71 -0.92 -10.65
C GLU A 49 3.31 -0.31 -9.29
N PHE A 50 4.15 0.53 -8.70
CA PHE A 50 3.81 1.26 -7.47
C PHE A 50 2.55 2.13 -7.65
N PHE A 51 2.50 2.97 -8.70
CA PHE A 51 1.33 3.81 -8.95
C PHE A 51 0.09 3.00 -9.34
N LYS A 52 0.27 1.91 -10.09
CA LYS A 52 -0.82 0.97 -10.38
C LYS A 52 -1.43 0.38 -9.11
N ARG A 53 -0.60 0.04 -8.10
CA ARG A 53 -1.09 -0.47 -6.81
C ARG A 53 -1.76 0.61 -5.96
N ILE A 54 -1.31 1.86 -6.04
CA ILE A 54 -1.99 3.01 -5.44
C ILE A 54 -3.40 3.15 -6.01
N ASP A 55 -3.52 3.14 -7.33
CA ASP A 55 -4.82 3.26 -8.03
C ASP A 55 -5.75 2.10 -7.69
N PHE A 56 -5.22 0.87 -7.71
CA PHE A 56 -5.98 -0.29 -7.27
C PHE A 56 -6.47 -0.13 -5.83
N SER A 57 -5.59 0.29 -4.92
CA SER A 57 -5.94 0.46 -3.52
C SER A 57 -7.04 1.50 -3.35
N ASN A 58 -6.96 2.64 -4.04
CA ASN A 58 -7.98 3.69 -3.98
C ASN A 58 -9.33 3.24 -4.53
N ARG A 59 -9.35 2.37 -5.54
CA ARG A 59 -10.60 1.83 -6.09
C ARG A 59 -11.24 0.79 -5.18
N ASN A 60 -10.45 -0.03 -4.50
CA ASN A 60 -10.96 -1.22 -3.80
C ASN A 60 -11.05 -1.05 -2.28
N PHE A 61 -10.26 -0.15 -1.68
CA PHE A 61 -10.11 -0.06 -0.23
C PHE A 61 -10.42 1.31 0.34
N THR A 62 -11.04 2.21 -0.44
CA THR A 62 -11.46 3.51 0.10
C THR A 62 -12.54 3.31 1.17
N GLU A 63 -12.31 3.91 2.34
CA GLU A 63 -13.21 3.85 3.48
C GLU A 63 -14.01 5.13 3.56
N ILE A 64 -15.25 5.08 3.08
CA ILE A 64 -16.13 6.26 3.01
C ILE A 64 -16.41 6.83 4.41
N ALA A 65 -16.64 5.96 5.40
CA ALA A 65 -16.97 6.37 6.77
C ALA A 65 -15.87 7.18 7.46
N SER A 66 -14.59 6.89 7.19
CA SER A 66 -13.45 7.61 7.76
C SER A 66 -12.87 8.68 6.85
N GLY A 67 -13.36 8.80 5.61
CA GLY A 67 -12.80 9.68 4.58
C GLY A 67 -11.39 9.29 4.13
N ARG A 68 -10.91 8.08 4.48
CA ARG A 68 -9.56 7.63 4.11
C ARG A 68 -9.56 7.09 2.68
N SER A 69 -8.64 7.62 1.87
CA SER A 69 -8.34 7.04 0.56
C SER A 69 -7.76 5.64 0.74
N GLY A 70 -8.02 4.75 -0.22
CA GLY A 70 -7.61 3.35 -0.12
C GLY A 70 -6.12 3.13 0.16
N TRP A 71 -5.21 3.94 -0.41
CA TRP A 71 -3.77 3.85 -0.13
C TRP A 71 -3.40 4.11 1.35
N GLN A 72 -4.27 4.76 2.12
CA GLN A 72 -4.05 5.09 3.53
C GLN A 72 -4.53 3.99 4.49
N THR A 73 -5.37 3.07 3.99
CA THR A 73 -5.95 1.98 4.79
C THR A 73 -4.93 0.87 5.01
N ASP A 74 -5.18 0.01 6.00
CA ASP A 74 -4.26 -1.09 6.29
C ASP A 74 -4.19 -2.07 5.11
N ARG A 75 -5.34 -2.43 4.51
CA ARG A 75 -5.39 -3.26 3.29
C ARG A 75 -4.61 -2.62 2.14
N GLY A 76 -4.81 -1.33 1.88
CA GLY A 76 -4.10 -0.63 0.82
C GLY A 76 -2.60 -0.57 1.03
N LYS A 77 -2.15 -0.28 2.25
CA LYS A 77 -0.71 -0.28 2.60
C LYS A 77 -0.07 -1.65 2.32
N ILE A 78 -0.68 -2.74 2.78
CA ILE A 78 -0.18 -4.10 2.54
C ILE A 78 -0.17 -4.41 1.04
N TYR A 79 -1.23 -4.07 0.31
CA TYR A 79 -1.31 -4.28 -1.14
C TYR A 79 -0.25 -3.48 -1.92
N ILE A 80 0.03 -2.23 -1.53
CA ILE A 80 1.03 -1.40 -2.21
C ILE A 80 2.43 -1.98 -2.02
N VAL A 81 2.76 -2.36 -0.77
CA VAL A 81 4.08 -2.89 -0.43
C VAL A 81 4.32 -4.25 -1.06
N TYR A 82 3.38 -5.19 -0.91
CA TYR A 82 3.60 -6.59 -1.29
C TYR A 82 2.93 -7.02 -2.60
N GLY A 83 2.05 -6.19 -3.15
CA GLY A 83 1.25 -6.53 -4.33
C GLY A 83 0.00 -7.33 -3.97
N ALA A 84 -0.59 -7.97 -4.98
CA ALA A 84 -1.71 -8.86 -4.78
C ALA A 84 -1.31 -10.07 -3.93
N PRO A 85 -2.12 -10.48 -2.94
CA PRO A 85 -1.92 -11.73 -2.23
C PRO A 85 -2.15 -12.93 -3.16
N ASP A 86 -1.53 -14.06 -2.82
CA ASP A 86 -1.70 -15.32 -3.54
C ASP A 86 -3.11 -15.90 -3.32
N ASN A 87 -3.67 -15.71 -2.12
CA ASN A 87 -5.02 -16.11 -1.76
C ASN A 87 -5.66 -15.12 -0.78
N VAL A 88 -6.98 -14.98 -0.84
CA VAL A 88 -7.77 -14.18 0.10
C VAL A 88 -8.92 -15.03 0.63
N ASP A 89 -8.86 -15.37 1.92
CA ASP A 89 -10.00 -15.97 2.60
C ASP A 89 -10.89 -14.85 3.12
N ARG A 90 -12.14 -14.78 2.64
CA ARG A 90 -13.12 -13.79 3.08
C ARG A 90 -14.20 -14.46 3.92
N ARG A 91 -14.55 -13.80 5.01
CA ARG A 91 -15.72 -14.13 5.81
C ARG A 91 -16.59 -12.89 5.93
N ASP A 92 -17.84 -13.03 5.52
CA ASP A 92 -18.83 -11.98 5.74
C ASP A 92 -19.13 -11.83 7.24
N SER A 93 -19.84 -10.77 7.61
CA SER A 93 -20.32 -10.64 8.98
C SER A 93 -21.39 -11.68 9.27
N GLU A 94 -21.30 -12.31 10.43
CA GLU A 94 -22.26 -13.29 10.93
C GLU A 94 -22.71 -12.89 12.34
N MET A 95 -23.73 -13.57 12.89
CA MET A 95 -24.21 -13.27 14.24
C MET A 95 -23.06 -13.42 15.26
N ASN A 96 -22.68 -12.30 15.87
CA ASN A 96 -21.55 -12.14 16.80
C ASN A 96 -20.13 -12.28 16.21
N LEU A 97 -19.97 -12.28 14.89
CA LEU A 97 -18.65 -12.33 14.24
C LEU A 97 -18.50 -11.18 13.23
N PRO A 98 -17.43 -10.37 13.35
CA PRO A 98 -17.16 -9.32 12.38
C PRO A 98 -16.75 -9.89 11.03
N ALA A 99 -17.00 -9.13 9.95
CA ALA A 99 -16.45 -9.41 8.64
C ALA A 99 -14.91 -9.41 8.71
N ALA A 100 -14.28 -10.34 8.00
CA ALA A 100 -12.83 -10.53 8.06
C ALA A 100 -12.25 -10.97 6.72
N GLU A 101 -10.99 -10.62 6.50
CA GLU A 101 -10.18 -11.08 5.37
C GLU A 101 -8.82 -11.60 5.86
N VAL A 102 -8.37 -12.72 5.31
CA VAL A 102 -7.01 -13.23 5.53
C VAL A 102 -6.31 -13.28 4.19
N TRP A 103 -5.25 -12.48 4.07
CA TRP A 103 -4.44 -12.38 2.87
C TRP A 103 -3.19 -13.24 3.04
N HIS A 104 -2.96 -14.16 2.10
CA HIS A 104 -1.84 -15.08 2.12
C HIS A 104 -0.80 -14.64 1.10
N TYR A 105 0.45 -14.49 1.55
CA TYR A 105 1.61 -14.23 0.71
C TYR A 105 2.61 -15.38 0.88
N ASN A 106 2.42 -16.44 0.08
CA ASN A 106 3.17 -17.68 0.13
C ASN A 106 4.67 -17.43 -0.08
N ARG A 107 5.00 -16.56 -1.06
CA ARG A 107 6.40 -16.22 -1.37
C ARG A 107 7.12 -15.49 -0.23
N LEU A 108 6.35 -14.85 0.66
CA LEU A 108 6.86 -14.16 1.85
C LEU A 108 6.76 -15.02 3.11
N ASN A 109 6.10 -16.18 3.03
CA ASN A 109 5.65 -16.97 4.17
C ASN A 109 4.96 -16.10 5.23
N ARG A 110 4.02 -15.25 4.78
CA ARG A 110 3.29 -14.32 5.65
C ARG A 110 1.79 -14.35 5.43
N LYS A 111 1.03 -14.10 6.49
CA LYS A 111 -0.41 -13.87 6.45
C LYS A 111 -0.78 -12.57 7.15
N TYR A 112 -1.70 -11.83 6.55
CA TYR A 112 -2.24 -10.59 7.13
C TYR A 112 -3.73 -10.77 7.39
N PHE A 113 -4.14 -10.53 8.62
CA PHE A 113 -5.52 -10.71 9.06
C PHE A 113 -6.16 -9.34 9.26
N PHE A 114 -7.26 -9.10 8.56
CA PHE A 114 -8.03 -7.87 8.64
C PHE A 114 -9.43 -8.18 9.18
N ALA A 115 -9.98 -7.28 9.99
CA ALA A 115 -11.36 -7.39 10.45
C ALA A 115 -12.03 -6.02 10.58
N ASP A 116 -13.30 -5.97 10.22
CA ASP A 116 -14.20 -4.86 10.51
C ASP A 116 -14.96 -5.15 11.82
N ARG A 117 -14.33 -4.81 12.95
CA ARG A 117 -14.86 -5.10 14.29
C ARG A 117 -16.07 -4.26 14.66
N GLU A 118 -16.17 -3.06 14.10
CA GLU A 118 -17.21 -2.09 14.44
C GLU A 118 -18.39 -2.13 13.45
N GLY A 119 -18.26 -2.86 12.33
CA GLY A 119 -19.25 -2.91 11.27
C GLY A 119 -19.32 -1.62 10.44
N ASP A 120 -18.26 -0.82 10.46
CA ASP A 120 -18.16 0.49 9.80
C ASP A 120 -17.58 0.41 8.38
N GLY A 121 -17.32 -0.80 7.88
CA GLY A 121 -16.63 -1.06 6.63
C GLY A 121 -15.12 -0.84 6.71
N ILE A 122 -14.57 -0.55 7.90
CA ILE A 122 -13.15 -0.26 8.12
C ILE A 122 -12.44 -1.53 8.57
N PHE A 123 -11.82 -2.19 7.59
CA PHE A 123 -10.99 -3.37 7.82
C PHE A 123 -9.63 -2.96 8.37
N ARG A 124 -9.41 -3.26 9.65
CA ARG A 124 -8.18 -2.96 10.39
C ARG A 124 -7.29 -4.19 10.41
N LEU A 125 -5.96 -4.02 10.29
CA LEU A 125 -5.02 -5.12 10.46
C LEU A 125 -5.00 -5.54 11.94
N ILE A 126 -5.40 -6.78 12.22
CA ILE A 126 -5.52 -7.31 13.59
C ILE A 126 -4.41 -8.31 13.95
N LYS A 127 -3.76 -8.94 12.95
CA LYS A 127 -2.70 -9.92 13.16
C LYS A 127 -1.82 -10.05 11.92
N VAL A 128 -0.53 -10.34 12.14
CA VAL A 128 0.41 -10.79 11.12
C VAL A 128 1.00 -12.11 11.61
N GLU A 129 1.04 -13.11 10.73
CA GLU A 129 1.74 -14.39 10.93
C GLU A 129 2.85 -14.54 9.91
#